data_AF-A0A3E2TAY9-F1
#
_entry.id   AF-A0A3E2TAY9-F1
#
_cell.length_a   1.000
_cell.length_b   1.000
_cell.length_c   1.000
_cell.angle_alpha   90.00
_cell.angle_beta   90.00
_cell.angle_gamma   90.00
#
_symmetry.space_group_name_H-M   'P 1'
#
loop_
_entity.id
_entity.type
_entity.pdbx_description
1 polymer ?
#
loop_
_entity_poly.entity_id
_entity_poly.type
_entity_poly.pdbx_seq_one_letter_code
_entity_poly.pdbx_strand_id
1 'polypeptide(L)'
;MKGTIRGRCPRCGGKIIYSEFYQNARDYTIRKDGKVPNRYVSRSGELSESVAACENGCGAYWEDEDFSIGQDGMFYDNKYTEDGQT
;
A
#
# COMPACT_ATOMS: atom_id res chain seq x y z
N MET A 1 -12.11 -3.50 -9.49
CA MET A 1 -11.41 -2.68 -8.48
C MET A 1 -11.31 -1.26 -9.03
N LYS A 2 -11.66 -0.23 -8.24
CA LYS A 2 -11.63 1.19 -8.62
C LYS A 2 -10.54 1.96 -7.84
N GLY A 3 -9.34 1.39 -7.73
CA GLY A 3 -8.19 2.06 -7.10
C GLY A 3 -7.21 2.62 -8.13
N THR A 4 -6.50 3.69 -7.81
CA THR A 4 -5.42 4.24 -8.64
C THR A 4 -4.10 3.54 -8.29
N ILE A 5 -3.37 3.04 -9.29
CA ILE A 5 -2.04 2.45 -9.03
C ILE A 5 -1.08 3.55 -8.56
N ARG A 6 -0.41 3.35 -7.43
CA ARG A 6 0.54 4.33 -6.87
C ARG A 6 1.89 3.69 -6.57
N GLY A 7 2.94 4.26 -7.16
CA GLY A 7 4.33 3.98 -6.75
C GLY A 7 4.91 5.01 -5.77
N ARG A 8 4.18 6.10 -5.51
CA ARG A 8 4.61 7.25 -4.70
C ARG A 8 3.42 7.85 -3.98
N CYS A 9 3.70 8.48 -2.84
CA CYS A 9 2.71 9.21 -2.05
C CYS A 9 2.07 10.31 -2.92
N PRO A 10 0.73 10.35 -3.04
CA PRO A 10 0.05 11.36 -3.85
C PRO A 10 0.15 12.77 -3.26
N ARG A 11 0.41 12.92 -1.96
CA ARG A 11 0.54 14.24 -1.31
C ARG A 11 1.90 14.90 -1.47
N CYS A 12 2.99 14.13 -1.40
CA CYS A 12 4.34 14.70 -1.34
C CYS A 12 5.37 14.01 -2.26
N GLY A 13 4.98 12.98 -3.01
CA GLY A 13 5.90 12.23 -3.87
C GLY A 13 6.86 11.29 -3.13
N GLY A 14 6.77 11.18 -1.79
CA GLY A 14 7.57 10.28 -0.98
C GLY A 14 7.34 8.79 -1.30
N LYS A 15 8.18 7.90 -0.75
CA LYS A 15 7.93 6.46 -0.83
C LYS A 15 6.70 6.09 -0.02
N ILE A 16 6.03 5.03 -0.46
CA ILE A 16 4.97 4.37 0.30
C ILE A 16 5.60 3.14 0.95
N ILE A 17 5.41 3.01 2.26
CA ILE A 17 5.73 1.81 3.02
C ILE A 17 4.41 1.08 3.26
N TYR A 18 4.34 -0.17 2.81
CA TYR A 18 3.26 -1.10 3.07
C TYR A 18 3.71 -2.07 4.16
N SER A 19 2.92 -2.23 5.21
CA SER A 19 3.23 -3.07 6.35
C SER A 19 2.18 -4.16 6.50
N GLU A 20 2.62 -5.41 6.50
CA GLU A 20 1.79 -6.58 6.81
C GLU A 20 2.01 -6.98 8.26
N PHE A 21 0.93 -7.09 9.02
CA PHE A 21 0.97 -7.61 10.38
C PHE A 21 0.53 -9.06 10.37
N TYR A 22 1.46 -9.94 10.77
CA TYR A 22 1.22 -11.33 11.12
C TYR A 22 1.72 -11.54 12.57
N GLN A 23 2.37 -12.68 12.86
CA GLN A 23 3.16 -12.85 14.09
C GLN A 23 4.35 -11.87 14.17
N ASN A 24 4.84 -11.40 13.02
CA ASN A 24 5.85 -10.35 12.91
C ASN A 24 5.37 -9.33 11.87
N ALA A 25 5.71 -8.06 12.08
CA ALA A 25 5.49 -7.02 11.08
C ALA A 25 6.49 -7.18 9.93
N ARG A 26 6.02 -6.98 8.69
CA ARG A 26 6.85 -6.95 7.49
C ARG A 26 6.60 -5.67 6.71
N ASP A 27 7.65 -4.90 6.51
CA ASP A 27 7.58 -3.64 5.78
C ASP A 27 8.12 -3.79 4.36
N TYR A 28 7.40 -3.21 3.41
CA TYR A 28 7.72 -3.22 2.00
C TYR A 28 7.70 -1.80 1.46
N THR A 29 8.81 -1.38 0.88
CA THR A 29 8.85 -0.12 0.13
C THR A 29 8.27 -0.35 -1.26
N ILE A 30 7.14 0.29 -1.56
CA ILE A 30 6.52 0.23 -2.88
C ILE A 30 7.48 0.82 -3.92
N ARG A 31 7.61 0.11 -5.05
CA ARG A 31 8.47 0.54 -6.16
C ARG A 31 7.83 1.70 -6.91
N LYS A 32 8.64 2.45 -7.67
CA LYS A 32 8.17 3.62 -8.43
C LYS A 32 7.04 3.32 -9.42
N ASP A 33 6.98 2.08 -9.92
CA ASP A 33 5.94 1.56 -10.84
C ASP A 33 4.67 1.10 -10.11
N GLY A 34 4.60 1.20 -8.78
CA GLY A 34 3.48 0.74 -7.97
C GLY A 34 3.57 -0.72 -7.55
N LYS A 35 4.59 -1.45 -7.99
CA LYS A 35 4.75 -2.86 -7.67
C LYS A 35 5.28 -3.04 -6.25
N VAL A 36 4.66 -3.94 -5.49
CA VAL A 36 5.21 -4.42 -4.21
C VAL A 36 6.42 -5.32 -4.53
N PRO A 37 7.60 -5.11 -3.89
CA PRO A 37 8.75 -6.02 -4.04
C PRO A 37 8.36 -7.47 -3.78
N ASN A 38 8.99 -8.40 -4.52
CA ASN A 38 8.49 -9.76 -4.73
C ASN A 38 8.08 -10.47 -3.44
N ARG A 39 6.85 -10.98 -3.45
CA ARG A 39 6.22 -11.77 -2.39
C ARG A 39 6.93 -13.11 -2.29
N TYR A 40 7.38 -13.51 -1.10
CA TYR A 40 7.50 -14.94 -0.82
C TYR A 40 6.08 -15.52 -0.91
N VAL A 41 5.89 -16.65 -1.60
CA VAL A 41 4.60 -17.34 -1.60
C VAL A 41 4.28 -17.69 -0.15
N SER A 42 3.28 -17.01 0.43
CA SER A 42 2.76 -17.38 1.74
C SER A 42 2.21 -18.80 1.64
N ARG A 43 2.97 -19.77 2.14
CA ARG A 43 2.39 -21.03 2.60
C ARG A 43 1.80 -20.71 3.97
N SER A 44 0.46 -20.66 3.99
CA SER A 44 -0.39 -20.78 5.18
C SER A 44 -0.15 -19.76 6.31
N GLY A 45 -0.99 -18.72 6.33
CA GLY A 45 -1.28 -17.87 7.48
C GLY A 45 -2.28 -16.79 7.07
N GLU A 46 -3.40 -16.66 7.80
CA GLU A 46 -4.37 -15.57 7.62
C GLU A 46 -3.66 -14.25 7.97
N LEU A 47 -3.68 -13.29 7.04
CA LEU A 47 -3.14 -11.95 7.27
C LEU A 47 -4.07 -11.27 8.29
N SER A 48 -3.54 -10.85 9.44
CA SER A 48 -4.39 -10.28 10.48
C SER A 48 -4.80 -8.86 10.12
N GLU A 49 -3.85 -8.02 9.70
CA GLU A 49 -4.09 -6.62 9.33
C GLU A 49 -3.00 -6.12 8.37
N SER A 50 -3.31 -5.08 7.59
CA SER A 50 -2.29 -4.37 6.81
C SER A 50 -2.54 -2.86 6.75
N VAL A 51 -1.45 -2.10 6.66
CA VAL A 51 -1.49 -0.63 6.59
C VAL A 51 -0.48 -0.14 5.58
N ALA A 52 -0.65 1.10 5.11
CA ALA A 52 0.40 1.79 4.38
C ALA A 52 0.56 3.23 4.85
N ALA A 53 1.78 3.75 4.75
CA ALA A 53 2.11 5.11 5.15
C ALA A 53 3.14 5.74 4.21
N CYS A 54 3.15 7.06 4.13
CA CYS A 54 4.24 7.76 3.48
C CYS A 54 5.49 7.77 4.38
N GLU A 55 6.62 7.33 3.83
CA GLU A 55 7.94 7.33 4.49
C GLU A 55 8.34 8.73 5.01
N ASN A 56 7.93 9.79 4.30
CA ASN A 56 8.27 11.17 4.67
C ASN A 56 7.42 11.72 5.84
N GLY A 57 6.44 10.97 6.34
CA GLY A 57 5.61 11.43 7.45
C GLY A 57 4.68 12.60 7.12
N CYS A 58 4.30 12.79 5.85
CA CYS A 58 3.44 13.90 5.42
C CYS A 58 1.95 13.76 5.82
N GLY A 59 1.62 12.83 6.71
CA GLY A 59 0.26 12.51 7.13
C GLY A 59 -0.57 11.73 6.10
N ALA A 60 0.03 11.26 4.99
CA ALA A 60 -0.63 10.29 4.11
C ALA A 60 -0.53 8.89 4.73
N TYR A 61 -1.70 8.32 5.02
CA TYR A 61 -1.87 7.02 5.66
C TYR A 61 -3.09 6.29 5.07
N TRP A 62 -2.99 4.96 5.00
CA TRP A 62 -3.98 4.03 4.48
C TRP A 62 -4.18 2.86 5.46
N GLU A 63 -5.44 2.59 5.81
CA GLU A 63 -5.88 1.40 6.54
C GLU A 63 -6.42 0.32 5.58
N ASP A 64 -6.89 -0.82 6.10
CA ASP A 64 -7.21 -2.04 5.33
C ASP A 64 -8.15 -1.80 4.13
N GLU A 65 -9.13 -0.89 4.25
CA GLU A 65 -10.07 -0.56 3.16
C GLU A 65 -9.58 0.58 2.24
N ASP A 66 -8.61 1.39 2.71
CA ASP A 66 -8.10 2.56 1.99
C ASP A 66 -7.24 2.15 0.78
N PHE A 67 -6.75 0.91 0.73
CA PHE A 67 -5.94 0.39 -0.36
C PHE A 67 -6.18 -1.10 -0.60
N SER A 68 -5.61 -1.64 -1.66
CA SER A 68 -5.54 -3.09 -1.87
C SER A 68 -4.29 -3.48 -2.64
N ILE A 69 -3.79 -4.69 -2.40
CA ILE A 69 -2.74 -5.28 -3.24
C ILE A 69 -3.40 -6.20 -4.27
N GLY A 70 -3.32 -5.82 -5.54
CA GLY A 70 -3.92 -6.60 -6.62
C GLY A 70 -3.23 -7.96 -6.83
N GLN A 71 -3.88 -8.84 -7.59
CA GLN A 71 -3.28 -10.14 -7.97
C GLN A 71 -2.02 -9.98 -8.84
N ASP A 72 -1.90 -8.84 -9.52
CA ASP A 72 -0.72 -8.41 -10.28
C ASP A 72 0.42 -7.88 -9.38
N GLY A 73 0.20 -7.79 -8.07
CA GLY A 73 1.15 -7.28 -7.08
C GLY A 73 1.27 -5.76 -7.07
N MET A 74 0.31 -5.04 -7.65
CA MET A 74 0.28 -3.58 -7.64
C MET A 74 -0.42 -3.05 -6.39
N PHE A 75 0.06 -1.92 -5.89
CA PHE A 75 -0.59 -1.15 -4.85
C PHE A 75 -1.69 -0.27 -5.45
N TYR A 76 -2.94 -0.54 -5.11
CA TYR A 76 -4.12 0.22 -5.51
C TYR A 76 -4.58 1.13 -4.37
N ASP A 77 -4.49 2.44 -4.58
CA ASP A 77 -4.97 3.49 -3.67
C ASP A 77 -6.47 3.73 -3.91
N ASN A 78 -7.30 3.47 -2.90
CA ASN A 78 -8.74 3.72 -2.94
C ASN A 78 -9.14 5.03 -2.23
N LYS A 79 -8.22 5.64 -1.46
CA LYS A 79 -8.49 6.79 -0.59
C LYS A 79 -8.18 8.12 -1.25
N TYR A 80 -6.99 8.28 -1.82
CA TYR A 80 -6.56 9.53 -2.45
C TYR A 80 -6.70 9.47 -3.97
N THR A 81 -7.89 9.05 -4.41
CA THR A 81 -8.29 9.08 -5.81
C THR A 81 -8.61 10.52 -6.22
N GLU A 82 -8.46 10.82 -7.52
CA GLU A 82 -8.63 12.19 -8.05
C GLU A 82 -10.09 12.69 -7.92
N ASP A 83 -11.05 11.81 -7.64
CA ASP A 83 -12.46 12.11 -7.42
C ASP A 83 -12.82 12.48 -5.96
N GLY A 84 -11.85 12.55 -5.05
CA GLY A 84 -12.05 12.80 -3.61
C GLY A 84 -11.86 14.25 -3.16
N GLN A 85 -11.81 15.22 -4.08
CA GLN A 85 -11.85 16.66 -3.75
C GLN A 85 -13.22 17.24 -4.13
N THR A 86 -14.18 17.19 -3.21
CA THR A 86 -15.35 18.08 -3.19
C THR A 86 -15.51 18.65 -1.79
#